data_AF-A0AA35Q2S5-F1
#
_entry.id   AF-A0AA35Q2S5-F1
#
_cell.length_a   1.000
_cell.length_b   1.000
_cell.length_c   1.000
_cell.angle_alpha   90.00
_cell.angle_beta   90.00
_cell.angle_gamma   90.00
#
_symmetry.space_group_name_H-M   'P 1'
#
loop_
_entity.id
_entity.type
_entity.pdbx_description
1 polymer ?
#
loop_
_entity_poly.entity_id
_entity_poly.type
_entity_poly.pdbx_seq_one_letter_code
_entity_poly.pdbx_strand_id
1 'polypeptide(L)'
;MRAAPNKSTLVLQACCNNPTAAELTEQQWRTLAEEITSRGHLPFFDIAYQDLGRGLDEDAYGVRHFASLGSEMINLGLYGPRVGPLHVVASTKEAVAAVKDQLCCMIRWEFSSFPAYGSRLVDLVLLDPESQAKWHDELQEIRQRLERSRQELFRQLANVHKV
;
A
#
# COMPACT_ATOMS: atom_id res chain seq x y z
N MET A 1 3.51 19.82 1.05
CA MET A 1 2.25 19.85 1.81
C MET A 1 1.78 21.25 2.21
N ARG A 2 2.59 22.07 2.88
CA ARG A 2 2.14 23.39 3.39
C ARG A 2 1.66 24.38 2.32
N ALA A 3 2.10 24.22 1.07
CA ALA A 3 1.65 25.00 -0.08
C ALA A 3 0.43 24.40 -0.80
N ALA A 4 0.01 23.17 -0.47
CA ALA A 4 -1.18 22.57 -1.06
C ALA A 4 -2.45 23.25 -0.51
N PRO A 5 -3.47 23.51 -1.33
CA PRO A 5 -4.76 23.99 -0.84
C PRO A 5 -5.36 23.05 0.20
N ASN A 6 -6.02 23.60 1.23
CA ASN A 6 -6.75 22.78 2.21
C ASN A 6 -7.71 21.81 1.51
N LYS A 7 -7.89 20.63 2.10
CA LYS A 7 -8.72 19.54 1.52
C LYS A 7 -8.23 18.97 0.18
N SER A 8 -6.95 19.16 -0.15
CA SER A 8 -6.32 18.42 -1.25
C SER A 8 -6.28 16.91 -0.98
N THR A 9 -6.34 16.10 -2.05
CA THR A 9 -6.00 14.67 -2.02
C THR A 9 -4.49 14.50 -2.13
N LEU A 10 -3.90 13.66 -1.28
CA LEU A 10 -2.47 13.39 -1.25
C LEU A 10 -2.22 11.91 -1.53
N VAL A 11 -1.51 11.61 -2.62
CA VAL A 11 -1.12 10.24 -2.97
C VAL A 11 0.15 9.87 -2.21
N LEU A 12 0.09 8.80 -1.42
CA LEU A 12 1.13 8.33 -0.52
C LEU A 12 1.47 6.88 -0.86
N GLN A 13 2.73 6.59 -1.15
CA GLN A 13 3.21 5.22 -1.23
C GLN A 13 3.49 4.69 0.18
N ALA A 14 2.79 3.63 0.58
CA ALA A 14 2.81 3.14 1.96
C ALA A 14 4.16 2.52 2.37
N CYS A 15 4.81 1.84 1.43
CA CYS A 15 6.12 1.20 1.59
C CYS A 15 6.86 1.19 0.25
N CYS A 16 8.16 0.85 0.26
CA CYS A 16 8.96 0.64 -0.95
C CYS A 16 8.77 1.73 -2.02
N ASN A 17 8.99 3.01 -1.67
CA ASN A 17 8.74 4.13 -2.58
C ASN A 17 9.35 3.88 -3.97
N ASN A 18 8.58 4.11 -5.03
CA ASN A 18 9.07 4.04 -6.40
C ASN A 18 9.21 5.47 -6.94
N PRO A 19 10.41 5.92 -7.34
CA PRO A 19 11.61 5.12 -7.67
C PRO A 19 12.69 5.06 -6.58
N THR A 20 12.54 5.77 -5.46
CA THR A 20 13.68 6.05 -4.57
C THR A 20 14.03 4.94 -3.58
N ALA A 21 13.11 4.00 -3.37
CA ALA A 21 13.10 3.02 -2.28
C ALA A 21 13.18 3.65 -0.87
N ALA A 22 12.98 4.97 -0.73
CA ALA A 22 12.98 5.65 0.56
C ALA A 22 11.71 5.32 1.34
N GLU A 23 11.87 5.03 2.63
CA GLU A 23 10.76 4.74 3.52
C GLU A 23 10.66 5.79 4.63
N LEU A 24 9.43 6.13 5.00
CA LEU A 24 9.18 6.96 6.16
C LEU A 24 9.32 6.11 7.42
N THR A 25 10.05 6.65 8.40
CA THR A 25 10.02 6.12 9.76
C THR A 25 8.63 6.27 10.38
N GLU A 26 8.34 5.46 11.40
CA GLU A 26 7.09 5.57 12.17
C GLU A 26 6.84 6.99 12.71
N GLN A 27 7.90 7.66 13.18
CA GLN A 27 7.80 9.04 13.67
C GLN A 27 7.42 10.01 12.55
N GLN A 28 7.99 9.84 11.35
CA GLN A 28 7.64 10.65 10.19
C GLN A 28 6.21 10.38 9.73
N TRP A 29 5.73 9.14 9.79
CA TRP A 29 4.33 8.79 9.52
C TRP A 29 3.37 9.50 10.48
N ARG A 30 3.69 9.55 11.78
CA ARG A 30 2.89 10.27 12.78
C ARG A 30 2.82 11.77 12.50
N THR A 31 3.97 12.40 12.25
CA THR A 31 4.04 13.82 11.88
C THR A 31 3.28 14.11 10.58
N LEU A 32 3.36 13.21 9.60
CA LEU A 32 2.62 13.33 8.36
C LEU A 32 1.10 13.24 8.60
N ALA A 33 0.65 12.31 9.43
CA ALA A 33 -0.76 12.16 9.78
C ALA A 33 -1.32 13.43 10.43
N GLU A 34 -0.61 14.01 11.40
CA GLU A 34 -1.01 15.27 12.05
C GLU A 34 -1.17 16.42 11.04
N GLU A 35 -0.23 16.58 10.12
CA GLU A 35 -0.29 17.63 9.09
C GLU A 35 -1.40 17.38 8.06
N ILE A 36 -1.70 16.11 7.73
CA ILE A 36 -2.77 15.75 6.79
C ILE A 36 -4.13 16.00 7.43
N THR A 37 -4.33 15.51 8.64
CA THR A 37 -5.60 15.65 9.38
C THR A 37 -5.89 17.11 9.72
N SER A 38 -4.89 17.89 10.19
CA SER A 38 -5.10 19.30 10.57
C SER A 38 -5.55 20.20 9.42
N ARG A 39 -5.25 19.82 8.17
CA ARG A 39 -5.64 20.57 6.95
C ARG A 39 -6.85 19.94 6.24
N GLY A 40 -7.42 18.88 6.80
CA GLY A 40 -8.52 18.12 6.22
C GLY A 40 -8.18 17.50 4.87
N HIS A 41 -6.91 17.17 4.62
CA HIS A 41 -6.48 16.51 3.40
C HIS A 41 -6.99 15.06 3.37
N LEU A 42 -7.25 14.54 2.16
CA LEU A 42 -7.64 13.15 1.96
C LEU A 42 -6.39 12.32 1.58
N PRO A 43 -5.90 11.43 2.45
CA PRO A 43 -4.83 10.51 2.09
C PRO A 43 -5.34 9.42 1.14
N PHE A 44 -4.62 9.23 0.04
CA PHE A 44 -4.78 8.13 -0.91
C PHE A 44 -3.52 7.28 -0.85
N PHE A 45 -3.62 6.09 -0.28
CA PHE A 45 -2.53 5.13 -0.19
C PHE A 45 -2.42 4.27 -1.46
N ASP A 46 -1.20 4.15 -1.96
CA ASP A 46 -0.76 3.14 -2.92
C ASP A 46 0.15 2.15 -2.17
N ILE A 47 -0.30 0.89 -2.09
CA ILE A 47 0.40 -0.19 -1.38
C ILE A 47 0.68 -1.39 -2.31
N ALA A 48 1.35 -1.14 -3.42
CA ALA A 48 1.70 -2.16 -4.41
C ALA A 48 2.73 -3.20 -3.94
N TYR A 49 3.52 -2.91 -2.90
CA TYR A 49 4.70 -3.71 -2.52
C TYR A 49 4.66 -4.23 -1.08
N GLN A 50 3.48 -4.41 -0.50
CA GLN A 50 3.35 -4.94 0.86
C GLN A 50 4.11 -6.27 1.00
N ASP A 51 4.88 -6.40 2.08
CA ASP A 51 5.71 -7.57 2.43
C ASP A 51 7.02 -7.70 1.62
N LEU A 52 7.30 -6.78 0.69
CA LEU A 52 8.60 -6.68 0.01
C LEU A 52 9.59 -5.73 0.70
N GLY A 53 9.11 -4.87 1.61
CA GLY A 53 9.91 -3.91 2.35
C GLY A 53 10.43 -4.53 3.64
N ARG A 54 9.82 -4.15 4.75
CA ARG A 54 10.19 -4.57 6.11
C ARG A 54 9.37 -5.75 6.63
N GLY A 55 8.22 -6.02 6.03
CA GLY A 55 7.32 -7.10 6.40
C GLY A 55 5.86 -6.69 6.26
N LEU A 56 4.96 -7.67 6.26
CA LEU A 56 3.54 -7.47 6.01
C LEU A 56 2.89 -6.39 6.89
N ASP A 57 3.20 -6.39 8.19
CA ASP A 57 2.61 -5.49 9.17
C ASP A 57 3.33 -4.13 9.19
N GLU A 58 4.65 -4.16 9.09
CA GLU A 58 5.50 -2.97 9.06
C GLU A 58 5.22 -2.11 7.83
N ASP A 59 5.07 -2.74 6.66
CA ASP A 59 4.80 -2.07 5.39
C ASP A 59 3.39 -1.44 5.35
N ALA A 60 2.47 -1.93 6.18
CA ALA A 60 1.12 -1.40 6.33
C ALA A 60 0.99 -0.36 7.46
N TYR A 61 2.09 0.01 8.15
CA TYR A 61 2.06 0.89 9.32
C TYR A 61 1.33 2.20 9.05
N GLY A 62 1.71 2.91 7.97
CA GLY A 62 1.12 4.21 7.62
C GLY A 62 -0.41 4.10 7.45
N VAL A 63 -0.87 3.15 6.64
CA VAL A 63 -2.30 2.89 6.41
C VAL A 63 -3.03 2.61 7.73
N ARG A 64 -2.49 1.72 8.57
CA ARG A 64 -3.09 1.36 9.87
C ARG A 64 -3.09 2.52 10.85
N HIS A 65 -2.06 3.34 10.84
CA HIS A 65 -1.98 4.52 11.69
C HIS A 65 -3.10 5.51 11.34
N PHE A 66 -3.29 5.84 10.06
CA PHE A 66 -4.40 6.70 9.63
C PHE A 66 -5.77 6.11 9.95
N ALA A 67 -5.93 4.79 9.75
CA ALA A 67 -7.15 4.08 10.13
C ALA A 67 -7.44 4.20 11.64
N SER A 68 -6.42 4.05 12.50
CA SER A 68 -6.55 4.16 13.96
C SER A 68 -6.95 5.57 14.43
N LEU A 69 -6.66 6.59 13.63
CA LEU A 69 -7.07 7.97 13.87
C LEU A 69 -8.50 8.25 13.40
N GLY A 70 -9.18 7.27 12.79
CA GLY A 70 -10.52 7.45 12.21
C GLY A 70 -10.52 8.36 10.97
N SER A 71 -9.36 8.51 10.30
CA SER A 71 -9.27 9.34 9.10
C SER A 71 -10.01 8.69 7.93
N GLU A 72 -10.80 9.48 7.21
CA GLU A 72 -11.28 9.07 5.90
C GLU A 72 -10.08 8.92 4.96
N MET A 73 -10.03 7.84 4.20
CA MET A 73 -8.89 7.53 3.34
C MET A 73 -9.27 6.58 2.21
N ILE A 74 -8.43 6.57 1.18
CA ILE A 74 -8.50 5.58 0.10
C ILE A 74 -7.22 4.75 0.17
N ASN A 75 -7.31 3.44 0.00
CA ASN A 75 -6.15 2.54 -0.08
C ASN A 75 -6.29 1.60 -1.28
N LEU A 76 -5.27 1.56 -2.11
CA LEU A 76 -5.22 0.77 -3.34
C LEU A 76 -4.03 -0.20 -3.28
N GLY A 77 -4.34 -1.50 -3.22
CA GLY A 77 -3.33 -2.56 -3.31
C GLY A 77 -3.38 -3.18 -4.69
N LEU A 78 -2.62 -2.69 -5.66
CA LEU A 78 -2.55 -3.30 -7.00
C LEU A 78 -1.15 -3.86 -7.26
N TYR A 79 -1.06 -5.16 -7.50
CA TYR A 79 0.15 -5.78 -8.02
C TYR A 79 -0.16 -7.07 -8.80
N GLY A 80 0.57 -7.36 -9.87
CA GLY A 80 0.33 -8.56 -10.68
C GLY A 80 -0.95 -8.48 -11.53
N PRO A 81 -1.58 -9.61 -11.94
CA PRO A 81 -2.45 -9.76 -13.13
C PRO A 81 -3.81 -9.04 -13.05
N ARG A 82 -3.80 -7.72 -12.82
CA ARG A 82 -4.96 -6.82 -12.69
C ARG A 82 -5.88 -7.21 -11.53
N VAL A 83 -5.31 -7.75 -10.46
CA VAL A 83 -6.01 -8.11 -9.22
C VAL A 83 -5.55 -7.18 -8.11
N GLY A 84 -6.49 -6.55 -7.42
CA GLY A 84 -6.18 -5.73 -6.28
C GLY A 84 -7.42 -5.06 -5.69
N PRO A 85 -7.51 -4.94 -4.36
CA PRO A 85 -8.61 -4.26 -3.74
C PRO A 85 -8.43 -2.73 -3.77
N LEU A 86 -9.56 -2.04 -3.92
CA LEU A 86 -9.71 -0.64 -3.56
C LEU A 86 -10.53 -0.57 -2.26
N HIS A 87 -9.94 -0.04 -1.21
CA HIS A 87 -10.61 0.21 0.06
C HIS A 87 -10.88 1.70 0.21
N VAL A 88 -12.08 2.05 0.68
CA VAL A 88 -12.43 3.42 1.08
C VAL A 88 -12.92 3.39 2.52
N VAL A 89 -12.28 4.19 3.36
CA VAL A 89 -12.68 4.42 4.75
C VAL A 89 -13.44 5.74 4.79
N ALA A 90 -14.68 5.70 5.28
CA ALA A 90 -15.54 6.86 5.41
C ALA A 90 -16.10 6.95 6.84
N SER A 91 -16.45 8.16 7.28
CA SER A 91 -16.86 8.41 8.67
C SER A 91 -18.24 7.87 9.03
N THR A 92 -19.12 7.63 8.05
CA THR A 92 -20.51 7.19 8.29
C THR A 92 -20.91 6.00 7.42
N LYS A 93 -21.90 5.21 7.90
CA LYS A 93 -22.42 4.06 7.15
C LYS A 93 -23.09 4.48 5.85
N GLU A 94 -23.76 5.62 5.87
CA GLU A 94 -24.44 6.23 4.72
C GLU A 94 -23.43 6.62 3.64
N ALA A 95 -22.29 7.22 4.05
CA ALA A 95 -21.20 7.54 3.14
C ALA A 95 -20.57 6.28 2.53
N VAL A 96 -20.34 5.24 3.32
CA VAL A 96 -19.84 3.94 2.82
C VAL A 96 -20.78 3.36 1.76
N ALA A 97 -22.09 3.35 2.01
CA ALA A 97 -23.07 2.86 1.04
C ALA A 97 -23.07 3.69 -0.25
N ALA A 98 -23.08 5.02 -0.15
CA ALA A 98 -23.06 5.90 -1.30
C ALA A 98 -21.77 5.75 -2.14
N VAL A 99 -20.60 5.66 -1.49
CA VAL A 99 -19.32 5.44 -2.17
C VAL A 99 -19.33 4.09 -2.88
N LYS A 100 -19.82 3.03 -2.23
CA LYS A 100 -19.92 1.70 -2.84
C LYS A 100 -20.78 1.73 -4.10
N ASP A 101 -21.93 2.39 -4.06
CA ASP A 101 -22.82 2.50 -5.23
C ASP A 101 -22.14 3.24 -6.39
N GLN A 102 -21.44 4.34 -6.10
CA GLN A 102 -20.67 5.09 -7.10
C GLN A 102 -19.55 4.23 -7.71
N LEU A 103 -18.81 3.48 -6.89
CA LEU A 103 -17.79 2.56 -7.38
C LEU A 103 -18.41 1.49 -8.30
N CYS A 104 -19.53 0.89 -7.91
CA CYS A 104 -20.24 -0.08 -8.76
C CYS A 104 -20.66 0.52 -10.12
N CYS A 105 -21.10 1.78 -10.16
CA CYS A 105 -21.39 2.48 -11.41
C CYS A 105 -20.13 2.66 -12.26
N MET A 106 -19.02 3.13 -11.68
CA MET A 106 -17.76 3.32 -12.40
C MET A 106 -17.23 2.00 -12.98
N ILE A 107 -17.25 0.92 -12.19
CA ILE A 107 -16.87 -0.43 -12.61
C ILE A 107 -17.70 -0.90 -13.79
N ARG A 108 -19.02 -0.68 -13.74
CA ARG A 108 -19.94 -1.05 -14.82
C ARG A 108 -19.63 -0.33 -16.13
N TRP A 109 -19.22 0.94 -16.06
CA TRP A 109 -18.84 1.73 -17.23
C TRP A 109 -17.47 1.33 -17.80
N GLU A 110 -16.51 0.97 -16.95
CA GLU A 110 -15.14 0.69 -17.39
C GLU A 110 -14.98 -0.74 -17.91
N PHE A 111 -15.41 -1.74 -17.14
CA PHE A 111 -15.14 -3.16 -17.46
C PHE A 111 -16.28 -4.11 -17.09
N SER A 112 -17.48 -3.59 -16.84
CA SER A 112 -18.71 -4.32 -16.49
C SER A 112 -18.67 -5.02 -15.13
N SER A 113 -17.74 -5.95 -14.92
CA SER A 113 -17.60 -6.76 -13.71
C SER A 113 -16.16 -7.18 -13.44
N PHE A 114 -15.82 -7.39 -12.17
CA PHE A 114 -14.46 -7.71 -11.74
C PHE A 114 -13.90 -9.01 -12.34
N PRO A 115 -12.57 -9.09 -12.57
CA PRO A 115 -11.92 -10.32 -13.03
C PRO A 115 -11.94 -11.39 -11.92
N ALA A 116 -12.88 -12.33 -12.02
CA ALA A 116 -13.12 -13.35 -11.00
C ALA A 116 -12.00 -14.39 -10.85
N TYR A 117 -11.23 -14.66 -11.91
CA TYR A 117 -10.18 -15.68 -11.86
C TYR A 117 -9.09 -15.32 -10.85
N GLY A 118 -8.58 -14.09 -10.95
CA GLY A 118 -7.49 -13.64 -10.10
C GLY A 118 -7.90 -13.47 -8.65
N SER A 119 -9.11 -12.98 -8.36
CA SER A 119 -9.62 -12.90 -6.99
C SER A 119 -9.75 -14.28 -6.35
N ARG A 120 -10.22 -15.29 -7.10
CA ARG A 120 -10.32 -16.67 -6.60
C ARG A 120 -8.95 -17.29 -6.31
N LEU A 121 -7.93 -16.97 -7.09
CA LEU A 121 -6.56 -17.42 -6.78
C LEU A 121 -6.06 -16.81 -5.48
N VAL A 122 -6.32 -15.52 -5.26
CA VAL A 122 -6.00 -14.84 -3.99
C VAL A 122 -6.76 -15.50 -2.83
N ASP A 123 -8.05 -15.77 -2.99
CA ASP A 123 -8.86 -16.47 -1.97
C ASP A 123 -8.27 -17.84 -1.63
N LEU A 124 -7.84 -18.62 -2.63
CA LEU A 124 -7.22 -19.93 -2.41
C LEU A 124 -5.93 -19.84 -1.59
N VAL A 125 -5.11 -18.80 -1.80
CA VAL A 125 -3.86 -18.61 -1.05
C VAL A 125 -4.12 -18.05 0.35
N LEU A 126 -5.04 -17.10 0.50
CA LEU A 126 -5.26 -16.38 1.76
C LEU A 126 -6.21 -17.10 2.74
N LEU A 127 -7.11 -17.96 2.25
CA LEU A 127 -8.06 -18.68 3.10
C LEU A 127 -7.51 -20.03 3.60
N ASP A 128 -6.44 -20.53 2.99
CA ASP A 128 -5.77 -21.76 3.39
C ASP A 128 -4.49 -21.45 4.18
N PRO A 129 -4.41 -21.82 5.48
CA PRO A 129 -3.26 -21.49 6.31
C PRO A 129 -1.92 -22.07 5.81
N GLU A 130 -1.93 -23.23 5.18
CA GLU A 130 -0.71 -23.85 4.63
C GLU A 130 -0.20 -23.06 3.42
N SER A 131 -1.09 -22.72 2.49
CA SER A 131 -0.78 -21.87 1.33
C SER A 131 -0.33 -20.48 1.76
N GLN A 132 -0.96 -19.89 2.78
CA GLN A 132 -0.57 -18.60 3.31
C GLN A 132 0.83 -18.63 3.91
N ALA A 133 1.15 -19.66 4.72
CA ALA A 133 2.49 -19.82 5.30
C ALA A 133 3.56 -19.96 4.22
N LYS A 134 3.30 -20.80 3.21
CA LYS A 134 4.22 -20.99 2.08
C LYS A 134 4.44 -19.69 1.30
N TRP A 135 3.37 -18.93 1.06
CA TRP A 135 3.45 -17.64 0.39
C TRP A 135 4.30 -16.63 1.17
N HIS A 136 4.16 -16.57 2.49
CA HIS A 136 5.02 -15.72 3.33
C HIS A 136 6.49 -16.14 3.30
N ASP A 137 6.77 -17.45 3.33
CA ASP A 137 8.14 -17.96 3.22
C ASP A 137 8.78 -17.57 1.87
N GLU A 138 8.05 -17.73 0.77
CA GLU A 138 8.52 -17.34 -0.58
C GLU A 138 8.79 -15.82 -0.67
N LEU A 139 7.92 -14.98 -0.09
CA LEU A 139 8.12 -13.54 -0.03
C LEU A 139 9.35 -13.15 0.81
N GLN A 140 9.54 -13.81 1.94
CA GLN A 140 10.72 -13.62 2.78
C GLN A 140 12.01 -13.95 2.03
N GLU A 141 12.05 -15.04 1.26
CA GLU A 141 13.20 -15.40 0.43
C GLU A 141 13.49 -14.34 -0.64
N ILE A 142 12.45 -13.83 -1.31
CA ILE A 142 12.57 -12.76 -2.31
C ILE A 142 13.16 -11.50 -1.67
N ARG A 143 12.63 -11.07 -0.53
CA ARG A 143 13.12 -9.91 0.23
C ARG A 143 14.58 -10.05 0.61
N GLN A 144 14.97 -11.20 1.19
CA GLN A 144 16.36 -11.48 1.56
C GLN A 144 17.29 -11.49 0.34
N ARG A 145 16.84 -11.99 -0.80
CA ARG A 145 17.61 -11.95 -2.05
C ARG A 145 17.80 -10.53 -2.57
N LEU A 146 16.77 -9.68 -2.51
CA LEU A 146 16.86 -8.28 -2.90
C LEU A 146 17.86 -7.53 -2.02
N GLU A 147 17.78 -7.74 -0.70
CA GLU A 147 18.69 -7.12 0.26
C GLU A 147 20.14 -7.51 0.00
N ARG A 148 20.42 -8.82 -0.15
CA ARG A 148 21.75 -9.32 -0.52
C ARG A 148 22.26 -8.67 -1.82
N SER A 149 21.40 -8.52 -2.82
CA SER A 149 21.78 -7.91 -4.10
C SER A 149 22.16 -6.44 -3.95
N ARG A 150 21.41 -5.68 -3.13
CA ARG A 150 21.71 -4.27 -2.84
C ARG A 150 23.03 -4.11 -2.10
N GLN A 151 23.25 -4.93 -1.07
CA GLN A 151 24.48 -4.93 -0.29
C GLN A 151 25.69 -5.30 -1.14
N GLU A 152 25.55 -6.30 -2.01
CA GLU A 152 26.62 -6.72 -2.91
C GLU A 152 26.96 -5.60 -3.92
N LEU A 153 25.95 -4.98 -4.52
CA LEU A 153 26.16 -3.83 -5.42
C LEU A 153 26.90 -2.69 -4.69
N PHE A 154 26.45 -2.32 -3.49
CA PHE A 154 27.12 -1.30 -2.69
C PHE A 154 28.56 -1.68 -2.37
N ARG A 155 28.81 -2.92 -1.95
CA ARG A 155 30.16 -3.44 -1.65
C ARG A 155 31.08 -3.37 -2.86
N GLN A 156 30.58 -3.75 -4.04
CA GLN A 156 31.33 -3.72 -5.28
C GLN A 156 31.72 -2.29 -5.67
N LEU A 157 30.79 -1.34 -5.58
CA LEU A 157 31.05 0.06 -5.91
C LEU A 157 31.97 0.74 -4.89
N ALA A 158 31.76 0.51 -3.58
CA ALA A 158 32.53 1.18 -2.53
C ALA A 158 33.95 0.61 -2.36
N ASN A 159 34.12 -0.71 -2.49
CA ASN A 159 35.35 -1.39 -2.08
C ASN A 159 36.19 -1.93 -3.25
N VAL A 160 35.55 -2.36 -4.35
CA VAL A 160 36.23 -3.05 -5.46
C VAL A 160 36.48 -2.10 -6.61
N HIS A 161 35.44 -1.42 -7.08
CA HIS A 161 35.47 -0.54 -8.24
C HIS A 161 35.51 0.93 -7.85
N LYS A 162 36.30 1.28 -6.80
CA LYS A 162 36.41 2.64 -6.24
C LYS A 162 36.27 3.70 -7.34
N VAL A 163 35.08 4.29 -7.42
CA VAL A 163 34.79 5.48 -8.22
C VAL A 163 35.18 6.69 -7.40
#